data_AF-A0A0M8UUF4-F1
#
_entry.id   AF-A0A0M8UUF4-F1
#
_cell.length_a   1.000
_cell.length_b   1.000
_cell.length_c   1.000
_cell.angle_alpha   90.00
_cell.angle_beta   90.00
_cell.angle_gamma   90.00
#
_symmetry.space_group_name_H-M   'P 1'
#
loop_
_entity.id
_entity.type
_entity.pdbx_description
1 polymer ?
#
loop_
_entity_poly.entity_id
_entity_poly.type
_entity_poly.pdbx_seq_one_letter_code
_entity_poly.pdbx_strand_id
1 'polypeptide(L)' 'MPVTTPIAINPGGMACGANPGSAVTPDYRAPFPFTGTLHSVTVDLSGDLIVDAESEMRMHMARQQPPHQADRTGVN' A
#
# COMPACT_ATOMS: atom_id res chain seq x y z
N MET A 1 24.02 -10.06 -2.08
CA MET A 1 23.09 -10.55 -1.04
C MET A 1 21.68 -10.36 -1.55
N PRO A 2 20.79 -11.36 -1.48
CA PRO A 2 19.38 -11.15 -1.82
C PRO A 2 18.73 -10.29 -0.73
N VAL A 3 18.05 -9.22 -1.12
CA VAL A 3 17.28 -8.37 -0.21
C VAL A 3 15.83 -8.35 -0.66
N THR A 4 14.90 -8.61 0.26
CA THR A 4 13.47 -8.51 0.00
C THR A 4 13.08 -7.04 -0.05
N THR A 5 12.57 -6.58 -1.18
CA THR A 5 12.01 -5.23 -1.30
C THR A 5 10.59 -5.25 -0.71
N PRO A 6 10.25 -4.41 0.28
CA PRO A 6 8.90 -4.37 0.82
C PRO A 6 7.88 -4.01 -0.26
N ILE A 7 6.74 -4.72 -0.28
CA ILE A 7 5.60 -4.40 -1.15
C ILE A 7 5.06 -2.96 -0.92
N ALA A 8 5.46 -2.34 0.19
CA ALA A 8 5.05 -1.02 0.64
C ALA A 8 5.90 0.15 0.10
N ILE A 9 6.92 -0.07 -0.73
CA ILE A 9 7.71 1.04 -1.32
C ILE A 9 6.88 1.86 -2.34
N ASN A 10 5.73 1.36 -2.79
CA ASN A 10 4.73 2.15 -3.49
C ASN A 10 3.44 2.21 -2.63
N PRO A 11 2.97 3.39 -2.19
CA PRO A 11 1.63 3.52 -1.63
C PRO A 11 0.60 3.12 -2.70
N GLY A 12 0.14 1.87 -2.66
CA GLY A 12 -0.84 1.35 -3.61
C GLY A 12 -0.75 -0.15 -3.91
N GLY A 13 0.32 -0.84 -3.49
CA GLY A 13 0.49 -2.26 -3.80
C GLY A 13 0.50 -2.53 -5.31
N MET A 14 -0.16 -3.60 -5.76
CA MET A 14 -0.36 -3.87 -7.19
C MET A 14 -1.53 -3.05 -7.74
N ALA A 15 -1.29 -2.25 -8.79
CA ALA A 15 -2.31 -1.45 -9.45
C ALA A 15 -2.38 -1.77 -10.96
N CYS A 16 -3.59 -1.80 -11.51
CA CYS A 16 -3.85 -1.87 -12.95
C CYS A 16 -4.90 -0.80 -13.30
N GLY A 17 -4.68 -0.04 -14.38
CA GLY A 17 -5.60 1.01 -14.78
C GLY A 17 -5.53 2.31 -13.95
N ALA A 18 -4.59 2.44 -13.02
CA ALA A 18 -4.34 3.69 -12.31
C ALA A 18 -2.89 3.76 -11.82
N ASN A 19 -2.31 4.96 -11.78
CA ASN A 19 -1.08 5.23 -11.02
C ASN A 19 -1.44 5.95 -9.70
N PRO A 20 -1.18 5.33 -8.52
CA PRO A 20 -1.49 5.92 -7.22
C PRO A 20 -0.42 6.91 -6.72
N GLY A 21 0.66 7.11 -7.48
CA GLY A 21 1.72 8.05 -7.12
C GLY A 21 1.25 9.50 -7.02
N SER A 22 2.02 10.31 -6.29
CA SER A 22 1.75 11.73 -6.15
C SER A 22 2.09 12.53 -7.42
N ALA A 23 1.37 13.62 -7.64
CA ALA A 23 1.72 14.56 -8.69
C ALA A 23 3.05 15.28 -8.38
N VAL A 24 3.86 15.53 -9.42
CA VAL A 24 5.13 16.27 -9.29
C VAL A 24 4.95 17.79 -9.32
N THR A 25 3.78 18.26 -9.76
CA THR A 25 3.37 19.68 -9.80
C THR A 25 1.84 19.77 -9.65
N PRO A 26 1.29 20.90 -9.15
CA PRO A 26 -0.17 21.11 -9.05
C PRO A 26 -0.94 21.00 -10.37
N ASP A 27 -0.28 21.14 -11.52
CA ASP A 27 -0.92 21.07 -12.85
C ASP A 27 -1.42 19.66 -13.19
N TYR A 28 -0.93 18.63 -12.49
CA TYR A 28 -1.40 17.26 -12.63
C TYR A 28 -2.30 16.86 -11.46
N ARG A 29 -3.48 16.30 -11.77
CA ARG A 29 -4.40 15.75 -10.76
C ARG A 29 -4.17 14.25 -10.61
N ALA A 30 -3.60 13.84 -9.48
CA ALA A 30 -3.53 12.45 -9.04
C ALA A 30 -4.82 12.04 -8.29
N PRO A 31 -5.17 10.73 -8.23
CA PRO A 31 -4.51 9.60 -8.90
C PRO A 31 -4.68 9.69 -10.42
N PHE A 32 -3.80 9.04 -11.20
CA PHE A 32 -3.83 9.12 -12.66
C PHE A 32 -4.61 7.93 -13.24
N PRO A 33 -5.94 8.05 -13.50
CA PRO A 33 -6.73 6.94 -14.01
C PRO A 33 -6.44 6.69 -15.49
N PHE A 34 -6.42 5.42 -15.88
CA PHE A 34 -6.67 5.05 -17.26
C PHE A 34 -8.12 5.38 -17.61
N THR A 35 -8.34 6.02 -18.76
CA THR A 35 -9.66 6.52 -19.17
C THR A 35 -10.36 5.61 -20.17
N GLY A 36 -9.69 4.58 -20.68
CA GLY A 36 -10.28 3.57 -21.54
C GLY A 36 -10.89 2.41 -20.76
N THR A 37 -11.37 1.40 -21.50
CA THR A 37 -11.87 0.15 -20.92
C THR A 37 -10.79 -0.92 -20.95
N LEU A 38 -10.51 -1.52 -19.80
CA LEU A 38 -9.70 -2.73 -19.74
C LEU A 38 -10.60 -3.93 -20.08
N HIS A 39 -10.36 -4.57 -21.22
CA HIS A 39 -11.14 -5.74 -21.64
C HIS A 39 -10.75 -7.03 -20.91
N SER A 40 -9.51 -7.11 -20.43
CA SER A 40 -9.02 -8.22 -19.62
C SER A 40 -7.82 -7.77 -18.77
N VAL A 41 -7.75 -8.31 -17.56
CA VAL A 41 -6.62 -8.17 -16.64
C VAL A 41 -6.36 -9.55 -16.05
N THR A 42 -5.14 -10.05 -16.16
CA THR A 42 -4.75 -11.34 -15.59
C THR A 42 -3.72 -11.10 -14.50
N VAL A 43 -4.00 -11.61 -13.30
CA VAL A 43 -3.05 -11.66 -12.19
C VAL A 43 -2.65 -13.11 -12.02
N ASP A 44 -1.41 -13.41 -12.38
CA ASP A 44 -0.85 -14.75 -12.20
C ASP A 44 -0.25 -14.87 -10.80
N LEU A 45 -0.79 -15.82 -10.04
CA LEU A 45 -0.31 -16.18 -8.69
C LEU A 45 0.24 -17.61 -8.67
N SER A 46 0.53 -18.18 -9.85
CA SER A 46 1.12 -19.50 -9.95
C SER A 46 2.51 -19.53 -9.30
N GLY A 47 2.86 -20.69 -8.73
CA GLY A 47 4.08 -20.90 -7.95
C GLY A 47 3.77 -21.36 -6.52
N ASP A 48 4.83 -21.56 -5.74
CA ASP A 48 4.70 -21.92 -4.34
C ASP A 48 4.37 -20.70 -3.49
N LEU A 49 3.34 -20.81 -2.65
CA LEU A 49 3.00 -19.76 -1.70
C LEU A 49 4.17 -19.53 -0.75
N ILE A 50 4.78 -18.35 -0.85
CA ILE A 50 5.80 -17.91 0.10
C ILE A 50 5.08 -17.33 1.32
N VAL A 51 5.05 -18.10 2.41
CA VAL A 51 4.51 -17.65 3.71
C VAL A 51 5.64 -17.03 4.52
N ASP A 52 5.50 -15.75 4.87
CA ASP A 52 6.39 -15.04 5.79
C ASP A 52 5.68 -14.84 7.14
N ALA A 53 5.83 -15.84 8.01
CA ALA A 53 5.23 -15.84 9.35
C ALA A 53 5.69 -14.65 10.21
N GLU A 54 6.90 -14.11 9.96
CA GLU A 54 7.39 -12.94 10.68
C GLU A 54 6.64 -11.67 10.25
N SER A 55 6.40 -11.52 8.94
CA SER A 55 5.57 -10.44 8.40
C SER A 55 4.11 -10.54 8.84
N GLU A 56 3.54 -11.75 8.92
CA GLU A 56 2.20 -11.96 9.47
C GLU A 56 2.14 -11.50 10.93
N MET A 57 3.11 -11.90 11.76
CA MET A 57 3.18 -11.49 13.16
C MET A 57 3.28 -9.96 13.29
N ARG A 58 4.12 -9.30 12.49
CA ARG A 58 4.22 -7.82 12.47
C ARG A 58 2.89 -7.16 12.10
N MET A 59 2.17 -7.68 11.11
CA MET A 59 0.85 -7.18 10.72
C MET A 59 -0.18 -7.36 11.84
N HIS A 60 -0.18 -8.52 12.52
CA HIS A 60 -1.05 -8.77 13.65
C HIS A 60 -0.79 -7.81 14.82
N MET A 61 0.49 -7.55 15.13
CA MET A 61 0.86 -6.59 16.18
C MET A 61 0.45 -5.15 15.82
N ALA A 62 0.63 -4.73 14.57
CA ALA A 62 0.20 -3.41 14.11
C ALA A 62 -1.32 -3.20 14.20
N ARG A 63 -2.13 -4.26 13.99
CA ARG A 63 -3.59 -4.22 14.15
C ARG A 63 -4.05 -4.14 15.61
N GLN A 64 -3.24 -4.63 16.54
CA GLN A 64 -3.55 -4.64 17.98
C GLN A 64 -3.05 -3.39 18.71
N GLN A 65 -2.34 -2.49 18.03
CA GLN A 65 -1.84 -1.27 18.65
C GLN A 65 -3.02 -0.33 18.98
N PRO A 66 -3.32 -0.08 20.28
CA PRO A 66 -4.40 0.84 20.63
C PRO A 66 -4.05 2.24 20.11
N PRO A 67 -5.05 3.06 19.74
CA PRO A 67 -4.79 4.45 19.40
C PRO A 67 -4.09 5.09 20.60
N HIS A 68 -2.89 5.64 20.37
CA HIS A 68 -2.23 6.45 21.37
C HIS A 68 -3.20 7.57 21.76
N GLN A 69 -3.71 7.52 22.98
CA GLN A 69 -4.64 8.51 23.49
C GLN A 69 -3.91 9.83 23.69
N ALA A 70 -3.81 10.61 22.62
CA ALA A 70 -3.46 12.02 22.67
C ALA A 70 -4.75 12.82 22.94
N ASP A 71 -5.17 12.85 24.20
CA ASP A 71 -5.88 14.02 24.72
C ASP A 71 -5.69 14.15 26.23
N ARG A 72 -4.87 15.14 26.62
CA ARG A 72 -5.06 15.89 27.86
C ARG A 72 -4.85 17.37 27.52
N THR A 73 -5.90 17.97 26.99
CA THR A 73 -6.51 19.22 27.48
C THR A 73 -5.60 20.43 27.74
N GLY A 74 -5.88 21.50 27.00
CA GLY A 74 -6.41 22.71 27.63
C GLY A 74 -5.41 23.73 28.17
N VAL A 75 -5.38 24.86 27.47
CA VAL A 75 -5.10 26.22 27.96
C VAL A 75 -5.42 26.41 29.45
N ASN A 76 -4.42 26.86 30.22
CA ASN A 76 -4.54 27.99 31.14
C ASN A 76 -3.14 28.61 31.34
#